data_AF-A0A971SUD9-F1
#
_entry.id   AF-A0A971SUD9-F1
#
_cell.length_a   1.000
_cell.length_b   1.000
_cell.length_c   1.000
_cell.angle_alpha   90.00
_cell.angle_beta   90.00
_cell.angle_gamma   90.00
#
_symmetry.space_group_name_H-M   'P 1'
#
loop_
_entity.id
_entity.type
_entity.pdbx_description
1 polymer ?
#
loop_
_entity_poly.entity_id
_entity_poly.type
_entity_poly.pdbx_seq_one_letter_code
_entity_poly.pdbx_strand_id
1 'polypeptide(L)'
;MTPLDIRLRPARSHEAGLIADLLNQATLKLLTKGIPQWRYPCDVQAVQSAIENGEQVVFTFQEQVVAAAKLSPSSGNPAIEAAHPGNLYLSQLAVLPDFQNQNLGKQALKLLIDRVKALGKTLYLDCWATIPS
;
A
#
# COMPACT_ATOMS: atom_id res chain seq x y z
N MET A 1 3.57 19.67 -15.08
CA MET A 1 2.91 19.49 -13.76
C MET A 1 3.98 19.38 -12.70
N THR A 2 3.92 20.21 -11.67
CA THR A 2 4.75 20.07 -10.48
C THR A 2 4.30 18.82 -9.70
N PRO A 3 5.21 17.98 -9.18
CA PRO A 3 4.84 16.85 -8.35
C PRO A 3 4.04 17.32 -7.12
N LEU A 4 2.98 16.60 -6.76
CA LEU A 4 2.28 16.80 -5.48
C LEU A 4 3.26 16.57 -4.32
N ASP A 5 3.30 17.49 -3.36
CA ASP A 5 4.10 17.34 -2.13
C ASP A 5 3.43 16.33 -1.19
N ILE A 6 3.74 15.05 -1.37
CA ILE A 6 3.21 13.96 -0.56
C ILE A 6 4.16 13.55 0.57
N ARG A 7 3.60 13.18 1.72
CA ARG A 7 4.38 12.74 2.89
C ARG A 7 4.01 11.33 3.30
N LEU A 8 5.01 10.50 3.60
CA LEU A 8 4.84 9.13 4.10
C LEU A 8 4.85 9.13 5.63
N ARG A 9 3.86 8.49 6.26
CA ARG A 9 3.84 8.26 7.71
C ARG A 9 3.13 6.94 8.08
N PRO A 10 3.34 6.42 9.31
CA PRO A 10 2.46 5.39 9.86
C PRO A 10 1.00 5.85 9.86
N ALA A 11 0.11 4.89 9.61
CA ALA A 11 -1.32 5.08 9.79
C ALA A 11 -1.66 5.21 11.29
N ARG A 12 -2.73 5.93 11.61
CA ARG A 12 -3.28 6.10 12.95
C ARG A 12 -4.51 5.20 13.11
N SER A 13 -4.80 4.74 14.32
CA SER A 13 -5.88 3.77 14.56
C SER A 13 -7.27 4.25 14.08
N HIS A 14 -7.56 5.54 14.20
CA HIS A 14 -8.83 6.11 13.71
C HIS A 14 -8.94 6.18 12.18
N GLU A 15 -7.84 5.94 11.44
CA GLU A 15 -7.81 5.95 9.98
C GLU A 15 -8.19 4.60 9.36
N ALA A 16 -8.43 3.56 10.18
CA ALA A 16 -8.70 2.21 9.68
C ALA A 16 -9.91 2.16 8.73
N GLY A 17 -11.01 2.84 9.07
CA GLY A 17 -12.19 2.94 8.22
C GLY A 17 -11.90 3.64 6.89
N LEU A 18 -11.20 4.78 6.94
CA LEU A 18 -10.81 5.52 5.74
C LEU A 18 -9.90 4.72 4.81
N ILE A 19 -8.95 3.96 5.38
CA ILE A 19 -8.05 3.09 4.61
C ILE A 19 -8.84 1.93 3.99
N ALA A 20 -9.76 1.31 4.73
CA ALA A 20 -10.60 0.25 4.21
C ALA A 20 -11.48 0.74 3.04
N ASP A 21 -12.05 1.95 3.14
CA ASP A 21 -12.82 2.57 2.06
C ASP A 21 -11.96 2.84 0.82
N LEU A 22 -10.73 3.34 1.02
CA LEU A 22 -9.77 3.54 -0.05
C LEU A 22 -9.42 2.22 -0.75
N LEU A 23 -9.14 1.16 0.02
CA LEU A 23 -8.87 -0.17 -0.51
C LEU A 23 -10.09 -0.73 -1.25
N ASN A 24 -11.30 -0.54 -0.73
CA ASN A 24 -12.55 -0.94 -1.39
C ASN A 24 -12.72 -0.26 -2.76
N GLN A 25 -12.49 1.05 -2.85
CA GLN A 25 -12.56 1.79 -4.12
C GLN A 25 -11.56 1.24 -5.14
N ALA A 26 -10.34 0.92 -4.70
CA ALA A 26 -9.32 0.36 -5.57
C ALA A 26 -9.65 -1.10 -5.96
N THR A 27 -10.14 -1.93 -5.03
CA THR A 27 -10.61 -3.31 -5.30
C THR A 27 -11.75 -3.32 -6.30
N LEU A 28 -12.75 -2.44 -6.14
CA LEU A 28 -13.87 -2.33 -7.09
C LEU A 28 -13.37 -2.01 -8.50
N LYS A 29 -12.42 -1.08 -8.65
CA LYS A 29 -11.79 -0.81 -9.95
C LYS A 29 -11.08 -2.03 -10.54
N LEU A 30 -10.35 -2.80 -9.74
CA LEU A 30 -9.71 -4.04 -10.20
C LEU A 30 -10.74 -5.09 -10.63
N LEU A 31 -11.83 -5.25 -9.87
CA LEU A 31 -12.92 -6.16 -10.19
C LEU A 31 -13.63 -5.78 -11.50
N THR A 32 -13.82 -4.48 -11.79
CA THR A 32 -14.37 -4.05 -13.10
C THR A 32 -13.48 -4.44 -14.29
N LYS A 33 -12.19 -4.70 -14.04
CA LYS A 33 -11.23 -5.19 -15.04
C LYS A 33 -11.09 -6.72 -15.03
N GLY A 34 -11.88 -7.43 -14.22
CA GLY A 34 -11.79 -8.89 -14.06
C GLY A 34 -10.56 -9.34 -13.28
N ILE A 35 -9.96 -8.48 -12.45
CA ILE A 35 -8.75 -8.78 -11.66
C ILE A 35 -9.15 -8.97 -10.18
N PRO A 36 -9.33 -10.20 -9.68
CA PRO A 36 -9.74 -10.46 -8.30
C PRO A 36 -8.53 -10.46 -7.33
N GLN A 37 -7.73 -9.39 -7.35
CA GLN A 37 -6.49 -9.31 -6.56
C GLN A 37 -6.72 -9.19 -5.06
N TRP A 38 -7.75 -8.46 -4.65
CA TRP A 38 -8.05 -8.20 -3.25
C TRP A 38 -9.46 -8.64 -2.90
N ARG A 39 -9.65 -9.03 -1.64
CA ARG A 39 -10.96 -9.40 -1.11
C ARG A 39 -11.86 -8.16 -1.02
N TYR A 40 -13.11 -8.32 -1.44
CA TYR A 40 -14.16 -7.32 -1.28
C TYR A 40 -15.33 -7.90 -0.45
N PRO A 41 -15.90 -7.14 0.49
CA PRO A 41 -15.36 -5.88 1.03
C PRO A 41 -14.06 -6.12 1.81
N CYS A 42 -13.24 -5.07 1.91
CA CYS A 42 -12.07 -5.02 2.77
C CYS A 42 -12.52 -5.12 4.24
N ASP A 43 -11.84 -5.97 4.99
CA ASP A 43 -12.09 -6.15 6.42
C ASP A 43 -11.40 -5.04 7.21
N VAL A 44 -12.20 -4.16 7.81
CA VAL A 44 -11.71 -3.04 8.64
C VAL A 44 -10.90 -3.55 9.83
N GLN A 45 -11.26 -4.70 10.41
CA GLN A 45 -10.52 -5.28 11.53
C GLN A 45 -9.12 -5.72 11.11
N ALA A 46 -9.00 -6.30 9.91
CA ALA A 46 -7.69 -6.65 9.35
C ALA A 46 -6.80 -5.42 9.11
N VAL A 47 -7.39 -4.30 8.66
CA VAL A 47 -6.68 -3.01 8.54
C VAL A 47 -6.25 -2.51 9.91
N GLN A 48 -7.14 -2.57 10.90
CA GLN A 48 -6.84 -2.12 12.25
C GLN A 48 -5.69 -2.91 12.89
N SER A 49 -5.69 -4.24 12.77
CA SER A 49 -4.58 -5.07 13.22
C SER A 49 -3.27 -4.74 12.49
N ALA A 50 -3.32 -4.42 11.19
CA ALA A 50 -2.13 -4.00 10.45
C ALA A 50 -1.59 -2.64 10.93
N ILE A 51 -2.46 -1.72 11.35
CA ILE A 51 -2.06 -0.44 11.97
C ILE A 51 -1.39 -0.70 13.31
N GLU A 52 -1.99 -1.53 14.16
CA GLU A 52 -1.48 -1.86 15.50
C GLU A 52 -0.12 -2.56 15.43
N ASN A 53 0.09 -3.42 14.42
CA ASN A 53 1.37 -4.07 14.15
C ASN A 53 2.42 -3.15 13.48
N GLY A 54 2.08 -1.89 13.19
CA GLY A 54 2.98 -0.96 12.51
C GLY A 54 3.23 -1.28 11.04
N GLU A 55 2.42 -2.14 10.43
CA GLU A 55 2.53 -2.56 9.04
C GLU A 55 1.82 -1.59 8.08
N GLN A 56 0.84 -0.83 8.57
CA GLN A 56 0.05 0.07 7.73
C GLN A 56 0.68 1.47 7.65
N VAL A 57 0.90 1.95 6.43
CA VAL A 57 1.39 3.30 6.16
C VAL A 57 0.44 4.05 5.22
N VAL A 58 0.45 5.37 5.33
CA VAL A 58 -0.34 6.28 4.49
C VAL A 58 0.52 7.37 3.87
N PHE A 59 0.05 7.88 2.75
CA PHE A 59 0.60 9.05 2.09
C PHE A 59 -0.39 10.18 2.21
N THR A 60 0.08 11.34 2.66
CA THR A 60 -0.76 12.53 2.82
C THR A 60 -0.38 13.64 1.86
N PHE A 61 -1.38 14.37 1.37
CA PHE A 61 -1.24 15.63 0.64
C PHE A 61 -2.13 16.66 1.34
N GLN A 62 -1.57 17.80 1.75
CA GLN A 62 -2.30 18.81 2.54
C GLN A 62 -3.02 18.20 3.76
N GLU A 63 -2.33 17.31 4.49
CA GLU A 63 -2.85 16.54 5.64
C GLU A 63 -3.97 15.53 5.33
N GLN A 64 -4.48 15.47 4.11
CA GLN A 64 -5.46 14.45 3.68
C GLN A 64 -4.74 13.16 3.26
N VAL A 65 -5.24 12.00 3.71
CA VAL A 65 -4.77 10.70 3.22
C VAL A 65 -5.20 10.50 1.77
N VAL A 66 -4.23 10.31 0.88
CA VAL A 66 -4.44 10.16 -0.58
C VAL A 66 -4.01 8.81 -1.12
N ALA A 67 -3.22 8.06 -0.35
CA ALA A 67 -2.85 6.69 -0.66
C ALA A 67 -2.54 5.91 0.62
N ALA A 68 -2.63 4.59 0.55
CA ALA A 68 -2.27 3.67 1.62
C ALA A 68 -1.44 2.51 1.06
N ALA A 69 -0.61 1.92 1.91
CA ALA A 69 0.16 0.72 1.62
C ALA A 69 0.38 -0.10 2.88
N LYS A 70 0.59 -1.40 2.72
CA LYS A 70 0.97 -2.31 3.78
C LYS A 70 2.41 -2.78 3.58
N LEU A 71 3.23 -2.65 4.62
CA LEU A 71 4.60 -3.14 4.71
C LEU A 71 4.65 -4.25 5.77
N SER A 72 4.76 -5.51 5.35
CA SER A 72 4.80 -6.65 6.26
C SER A 72 6.16 -7.36 6.22
N PRO A 73 6.64 -7.95 7.32
CA PRO A 73 7.79 -8.86 7.28
C PRO A 73 7.46 -10.20 6.59
N SER A 74 6.17 -10.51 6.39
CA SER A 74 5.70 -11.72 5.70
C SER A 74 5.16 -11.37 4.33
N SER A 75 5.48 -12.19 3.34
CA SER A 75 4.88 -12.11 1.99
C SER A 75 3.61 -12.95 1.89
N GLY A 76 3.35 -13.83 2.85
CA GLY A 76 2.35 -14.89 2.74
C GLY A 76 2.78 -16.04 1.83
N ASN A 77 3.99 -15.98 1.25
CA ASN A 77 4.57 -17.03 0.42
C ASN A 77 5.87 -17.56 1.06
N PRO A 78 5.87 -18.80 1.60
CA PRO A 78 7.03 -19.39 2.26
C PRO A 78 8.28 -19.47 1.37
N ALA A 79 8.13 -19.65 0.05
CA ALA A 79 9.26 -19.72 -0.87
C ALA A 79 9.95 -18.36 -1.02
N ILE A 80 9.17 -17.27 -1.08
CA ILE A 80 9.69 -15.91 -1.15
C ILE A 80 10.34 -15.54 0.20
N GLU A 81 9.70 -15.90 1.31
CA GLU A 81 10.24 -15.66 2.66
C GLU A 81 11.57 -16.38 2.90
N ALA A 82 11.68 -17.64 2.47
CA ALA A 82 12.92 -18.41 2.55
C ALA A 82 14.03 -17.80 1.69
N ALA A 83 13.72 -17.25 0.52
CA ALA A 83 14.69 -16.60 -0.36
C ALA A 83 15.15 -15.23 0.18
N HIS A 84 14.32 -14.54 0.96
CA HIS A 84 14.54 -13.16 1.37
C HIS A 84 14.23 -12.90 2.86
N PRO A 85 14.91 -13.60 3.80
CA PRO A 85 14.64 -13.46 5.22
C PRO A 85 14.93 -12.04 5.72
N GLY A 86 14.11 -11.54 6.64
CA GLY A 86 14.32 -10.27 7.34
C GLY A 86 14.01 -9.00 6.54
N ASN A 87 13.48 -9.12 5.32
CA ASN A 87 13.10 -8.01 4.45
C ASN A 87 11.62 -7.61 4.59
N LEU A 88 11.21 -6.55 3.91
CA LEU A 88 9.83 -6.05 3.92
C LEU A 88 9.14 -6.28 2.59
N TYR A 89 7.86 -6.64 2.67
CA TYR A 89 6.98 -6.87 1.54
C TYR A 89 5.94 -5.76 1.45
N LEU A 90 5.90 -5.10 0.30
CA LEU A 90 4.87 -4.14 -0.05
C LEU A 90 3.66 -4.89 -0.61
N SER A 91 2.52 -4.72 0.05
CA SER A 91 1.22 -5.15 -0.44
C SER A 91 0.22 -4.00 -0.36
N GLN A 92 -0.89 -4.11 -1.10
CA GLN A 92 -2.03 -3.20 -1.02
C GLN A 92 -1.68 -1.71 -1.22
N LEU A 93 -0.71 -1.39 -2.11
CA LEU A 93 -0.48 -0.01 -2.51
C LEU A 93 -1.68 0.48 -3.34
N ALA A 94 -2.47 1.36 -2.76
CA ALA A 94 -3.66 1.92 -3.39
C ALA A 94 -3.64 3.45 -3.30
N VAL A 95 -4.04 4.10 -4.39
CA VAL A 95 -4.12 5.57 -4.53
C VAL A 95 -5.58 5.94 -4.78
N LEU A 96 -6.06 6.98 -4.09
CA LEU A 96 -7.40 7.51 -4.30
C LEU A 96 -7.63 7.84 -5.78
N PRO A 97 -8.81 7.51 -6.35
CA PRO A 97 -9.16 7.77 -7.74
C PRO A 97 -8.76 9.16 -8.25
N ASP A 98 -9.08 10.20 -7.49
CA ASP A 98 -8.87 11.60 -7.89
C ASP A 98 -7.38 11.98 -7.99
N PHE A 99 -6.51 11.17 -7.39
CA PHE A 99 -5.07 11.37 -7.36
C PHE A 99 -4.31 10.38 -8.29
N GLN A 100 -5.04 9.55 -9.03
CA GLN A 100 -4.46 8.66 -10.05
C GLN A 100 -4.00 9.45 -11.28
N ASN A 101 -3.07 8.87 -12.06
CA ASN A 101 -2.45 9.51 -13.25
C ASN A 101 -1.64 10.78 -12.96
N GLN A 102 -1.41 11.12 -11.69
CA GLN A 102 -0.60 12.27 -11.26
C GLN A 102 0.81 11.87 -10.76
N ASN A 103 1.34 10.74 -11.24
CA ASN A 103 2.60 10.12 -10.77
C ASN A 103 2.63 9.79 -9.26
N LEU A 104 1.51 9.85 -8.54
CA LEU A 104 1.48 9.64 -7.09
C LEU A 104 1.97 8.24 -6.69
N GLY A 105 1.59 7.19 -7.43
CA GLY A 105 2.08 5.83 -7.19
C GLY A 105 3.60 5.72 -7.28
N LYS A 106 4.22 6.39 -8.27
CA LYS A 106 5.69 6.42 -8.41
C LYS A 106 6.36 7.16 -7.26
N GLN A 107 5.80 8.29 -6.83
CA GLN A 107 6.30 9.06 -5.70
C GLN A 107 6.16 8.26 -4.39
N ALA A 108 5.01 7.62 -4.18
CA ALA A 108 4.74 6.76 -3.03
C ALA A 108 5.74 5.60 -2.96
N LEU A 109 5.97 4.91 -4.08
CA LEU A 109 6.93 3.82 -4.15
C LEU A 109 8.36 4.30 -3.84
N LYS A 110 8.76 5.46 -4.36
CA LYS A 110 10.07 6.04 -4.04
C LYS A 110 10.22 6.30 -2.54
N LEU A 111 9.22 6.89 -1.90
CA LEU A 111 9.23 7.15 -0.45
C LEU A 111 9.32 5.86 0.37
N LEU A 112 8.63 4.80 -0.04
CA LEU A 112 8.73 3.49 0.61
C LEU A 112 10.13 2.89 0.45
N ILE A 113 10.70 2.92 -0.75
CA ILE A 113 12.06 2.43 -1.01
C ILE A 113 13.07 3.19 -0.14
N ASP A 114 12.99 4.52 -0.10
CA ASP A 114 13.89 5.34 0.70
C ASP A 114 13.75 5.03 2.20
N ARG A 115 12.52 4.85 2.69
CA ARG A 115 12.25 4.45 4.08
C ARG A 115 12.82 3.07 4.41
N VAL A 116 12.62 2.08 3.55
CA VAL A 116 13.07 0.70 3.79
C VAL A 116 14.59 0.60 3.69
N LYS A 117 15.22 1.35 2.78
CA LYS A 117 16.68 1.48 2.71
C LYS A 117 17.28 2.10 3.96
N ALA A 118 16.64 3.12 4.54
CA ALA A 118 17.09 3.72 5.80
C ALA A 118 17.05 2.74 6.98
N LEU A 119 16.26 1.66 6.89
CA LEU A 119 16.21 0.57 7.86
C LEU A 119 17.23 -0.55 7.56
N GLY A 120 18.06 -0.41 6.52
CA GLY A 120 19.00 -1.44 6.09
C GLY A 120 18.33 -2.69 5.51
N LYS A 121 17.10 -2.56 4.99
CA LYS A 121 16.30 -3.66 4.45
C LYS A 121 16.07 -3.49 2.94
N THR A 122 15.66 -4.56 2.28
CA THR A 122 15.17 -4.55 0.91
C THR A 122 13.64 -4.56 0.89
N LEU A 123 13.04 -3.85 -0.07
CA LEU A 123 11.61 -3.86 -0.31
C LEU A 123 11.30 -4.79 -1.48
N TYR A 124 10.45 -5.79 -1.25
CA TYR A 124 9.92 -6.69 -2.27
C TYR A 124 8.45 -6.38 -2.54
N LEU A 125 7.99 -6.64 -3.75
CA LEU A 125 6.58 -6.59 -4.12
C LEU A 125 6.32 -7.64 -5.19
N ASP A 126 5.14 -8.24 -5.14
CA ASP A 126 4.60 -9.09 -6.20
C ASP A 126 3.46 -8.36 -6.90
N CYS A 127 3.42 -8.50 -8.23
CA CYS A 127 2.36 -7.92 -9.05
C CYS A 127 1.65 -9.05 -9.79
N TRP A 128 0.32 -8.98 -9.87
CA TRP A 128 -0.42 -9.89 -10.73
C TRP A 128 -0.07 -9.54 -12.18
N ALA A 129 0.47 -10.50 -12.94
CA ALA A 129 0.99 -10.31 -14.30
C ALA A 129 -0.02 -9.74 -15.32
N THR A 130 -1.31 -9.68 -14.99
CA THR A 130 -2.39 -9.17 -15.83
C THR A 130 -2.72 -7.69 -15.64
N ILE A 131 -2.02 -6.98 -14.74
CA ILE A 131 -2.18 -5.53 -14.59
C ILE A 131 -1.36 -4.84 -15.70
N PRO A 132 -2.00 -4.17 -16.69
CA PRO A 132 -1.25 -3.42 -17.69
C PRO A 132 -0.60 -2.20 -17.04
N SER A 133 0.67 -2.00 -17.37
CA SER A 133 1.51 -0.84 -17.01
C SER A 133 1.08 0.44 -17.70
#